data_AF-A0A5Q4T352-F1
#
_entry.id   AF-A0A5Q4T352-F1
#
_cell.length_a   1.000
_cell.length_b   1.000
_cell.length_c   1.000
_cell.angle_alpha   90.00
_cell.angle_beta   90.00
_cell.angle_gamma   90.00
#
_symmetry.space_group_name_H-M   'P 1'
#
loop_
_entity.id
_entity.type
_entity.pdbx_description
1 polymer ?
#
loop_
_entity_poly.entity_id
_entity_poly.type
_entity_poly.pdbx_seq_one_letter_code
_entity_poly.pdbx_strand_id
1 'polypeptide(L)'
;LAPEAVGLAFGAFAAARGDFRLSVLTAVNMGRDADTTAAVAGALAGAVRGAGAIPPEWAGAIGPVRGSCLPSMRGRHVLDVAALLTPQTQTS
;
A
#
# COMPACT_ATOMS: atom_id res chain seq x y z
N LEU A 1 12.53 12.66 -11.83
CA LEU A 1 12.32 11.88 -10.59
C LEU A 1 10.84 11.53 -10.38
N ALA A 2 9.91 12.49 -10.42
CA ALA A 2 8.47 12.21 -10.26
C ALA A 2 7.81 11.38 -11.40
N PRO A 3 8.05 11.63 -12.70
CA PRO A 3 7.39 10.84 -13.76
C PRO A 3 7.85 9.38 -13.82
N GLU A 4 9.09 9.10 -13.45
CA GLU A 4 9.68 7.76 -13.53
C GLU A 4 9.09 6.83 -12.48
N ALA A 5 8.89 7.30 -11.24
CA ALA A 5 8.34 6.48 -10.16
C ALA A 5 6.90 6.03 -10.44
N VAL A 6 6.05 6.94 -10.95
CA VAL A 6 4.66 6.61 -11.31
C VAL A 6 4.62 5.63 -12.48
N GLY A 7 5.44 5.85 -13.52
CA GLY A 7 5.53 4.96 -14.67
C GLY A 7 6.01 3.55 -14.28
N LEU A 8 7.04 3.44 -13.44
CA LEU A 8 7.54 2.16 -12.94
C LEU A 8 6.51 1.43 -12.07
N ALA A 9 5.87 2.14 -11.15
CA ALA A 9 4.84 1.57 -10.29
C ALA A 9 3.65 1.03 -11.10
N PHE A 10 3.18 1.81 -12.08
CA PHE A 10 2.10 1.39 -12.97
C PHE A 10 2.53 0.21 -13.86
N GLY A 11 3.77 0.22 -14.38
CA GLY A 11 4.34 -0.89 -15.13
C GLY A 11 4.40 -2.19 -14.32
N ALA A 12 4.85 -2.12 -13.06
CA ALA A 12 4.87 -3.26 -12.15
C ALA A 12 3.47 -3.80 -11.87
N PHE A 13 2.49 -2.92 -11.60
CA PHE A 13 1.08 -3.27 -11.41
C PHE A 13 0.48 -3.94 -12.66
N ALA A 14 0.74 -3.39 -13.84
CA ALA A 14 0.26 -3.90 -15.11
C ALA A 14 0.86 -5.27 -15.45
N ALA A 15 2.18 -5.43 -15.28
CA ALA A 15 2.88 -6.69 -15.48
C ALA A 15 2.37 -7.80 -14.53
N ALA A 16 2.03 -7.42 -13.30
CA ALA A 16 1.44 -8.31 -12.31
C ALA A 16 -0.07 -8.57 -12.50
N ARG A 17 -0.71 -7.96 -13.51
CA ARG A 17 -2.16 -8.05 -13.77
C ARG A 17 -3.00 -7.72 -12.52
N GLY A 18 -2.52 -6.75 -11.75
CA GLY A 18 -3.12 -6.31 -10.51
C GLY A 18 -3.12 -7.33 -9.38
N ASP A 19 -2.30 -8.39 -9.43
CA ASP A 19 -2.01 -9.21 -8.26
C ASP A 19 -1.19 -8.39 -7.25
N PHE A 20 -1.61 -8.35 -5.97
CA PHE A 20 -0.98 -7.49 -4.96
C PHE A 20 0.46 -7.88 -4.69
N ARG A 21 0.72 -9.16 -4.39
CA ARG A 21 2.04 -9.65 -4.00
C ARG A 21 3.03 -9.47 -5.14
N LEU A 22 2.64 -9.85 -6.35
CA LEU A 22 3.49 -9.74 -7.53
C LEU A 22 3.73 -8.27 -7.91
N SER A 23 2.73 -7.39 -7.79
CA SER A 23 2.91 -5.95 -8.08
C SER A 23 3.96 -5.34 -7.16
N VAL A 24 3.86 -5.59 -5.85
CA VAL A 24 4.79 -5.07 -4.85
C VAL A 24 6.19 -5.64 -5.04
N LEU A 25 6.33 -6.97 -5.17
CA LEU A 25 7.66 -7.58 -5.36
C LEU A 25 8.31 -7.14 -6.66
N THR A 26 7.54 -6.98 -7.74
CA THR A 26 8.08 -6.49 -9.02
C THR A 26 8.63 -5.07 -8.86
N ALA A 27 7.86 -4.17 -8.23
CA ALA A 27 8.28 -2.79 -8.00
C ALA A 27 9.52 -2.68 -7.07
N VAL A 28 9.57 -3.47 -5.99
CA VAL A 28 10.72 -3.50 -5.07
C VAL A 28 12.00 -3.92 -5.79
N ASN A 29 11.91 -4.93 -6.68
CA ASN A 29 13.07 -5.45 -7.40
C ASN A 29 13.55 -4.55 -8.56
N MET A 30 12.85 -3.47 -8.90
CA MET A 30 13.28 -2.50 -9.93
C MET A 30 14.37 -1.52 -9.45
N GLY A 31 14.56 -1.37 -8.13
CA GLY A 31 15.63 -0.56 -7.53
C GLY A 31 15.40 0.96 -7.53
N ARG A 32 16.43 1.70 -7.07
CA ARG A 32 16.49 3.18 -6.91
C ARG A 32 15.49 3.76 -5.91
N ASP A 33 14.22 3.93 -6.30
CA ASP A 33 13.13 4.49 -5.47
C ASP A 33 12.10 3.40 -5.15
N ALA A 34 12.62 2.23 -4.76
CA ALA A 34 11.87 0.98 -4.61
C ALA A 34 10.75 1.07 -3.57
N ASP A 35 10.94 1.87 -2.52
CA ASP A 35 9.92 2.12 -1.49
C ASP A 35 8.72 2.87 -2.06
N THR A 36 8.98 3.93 -2.83
CA THR A 36 7.97 4.79 -3.44
C THR A 36 7.22 4.03 -4.53
N THR A 37 7.94 3.33 -5.42
CA THR A 37 7.30 2.55 -6.50
C THR A 37 6.47 1.40 -5.97
N ALA A 38 6.97 0.69 -4.94
CA ALA A 38 6.23 -0.40 -4.30
C ALA A 38 5.00 0.11 -3.54
N ALA A 39 5.10 1.25 -2.85
CA ALA A 39 3.97 1.86 -2.18
C ALA A 39 2.85 2.22 -3.18
N VAL A 40 3.19 2.84 -4.31
CA VAL A 40 2.21 3.19 -5.35
C VAL A 40 1.64 1.94 -6.04
N ALA A 41 2.47 0.96 -6.41
CA ALA A 41 2.01 -0.28 -7.03
C ALA A 41 1.10 -1.09 -6.09
N GLY A 42 1.45 -1.15 -4.80
CA GLY A 42 0.65 -1.78 -3.76
C GLY A 42 -0.68 -1.06 -3.53
N ALA A 43 -0.70 0.28 -3.53
CA ALA A 43 -1.93 1.06 -3.43
C ALA A 43 -2.89 0.78 -4.60
N LEU A 44 -2.38 0.73 -5.83
CA LEU A 44 -3.16 0.37 -7.02
C LEU A 44 -3.74 -1.05 -6.92
N ALA A 45 -2.90 -2.03 -6.60
CA ALA A 45 -3.34 -3.42 -6.47
C ALA A 45 -4.32 -3.61 -5.31
N GLY A 46 -4.09 -2.97 -4.17
CA GLY A 46 -4.96 -3.01 -3.00
C GLY A 46 -6.32 -2.36 -3.26
N ALA A 47 -6.37 -1.25 -4.02
CA ALA A 47 -7.61 -0.63 -4.43
C ALA A 47 -8.46 -1.53 -5.35
N VAL A 48 -7.81 -2.29 -6.24
CA VAL A 48 -8.50 -3.19 -7.18
C VAL A 48 -8.92 -4.52 -6.54
N ARG A 49 -8.09 -5.09 -5.66
CA ARG A 49 -8.29 -6.43 -5.10
C ARG A 49 -8.85 -6.43 -3.68
N GLY A 50 -8.91 -5.27 -3.03
CA GLY A 50 -9.30 -5.11 -1.63
C GLY A 50 -8.21 -5.54 -0.65
N ALA A 51 -8.44 -5.23 0.63
CA ALA A 51 -7.48 -5.51 1.70
C ALA A 51 -7.20 -7.01 1.90
N GLY A 52 -8.16 -7.89 1.58
CA GLY A 52 -8.00 -9.34 1.69
C GLY A 52 -6.99 -9.96 0.73
N ALA A 53 -6.53 -9.21 -0.28
CA ALA A 53 -5.48 -9.66 -1.20
C ALA A 53 -4.06 -9.46 -0.65
N ILE A 54 -3.91 -8.75 0.46
CA ILE A 54 -2.63 -8.50 1.11
C ILE A 54 -2.23 -9.78 1.86
N PRO A 55 -1.00 -10.31 1.66
CA PRO A 55 -0.52 -11.46 2.43
C PRO A 55 -0.64 -11.20 3.94
N PRO A 56 -1.28 -12.09 4.73
CA PRO A 56 -1.50 -11.88 6.16
C PRO A 56 -0.21 -11.62 6.95
N GLU A 57 0.88 -12.25 6.55
CA GLU A 57 2.20 -12.07 7.16
C GLU A 57 2.76 -10.66 6.94
N TRP A 58 2.43 -10.01 5.83
CA TRP A 58 2.83 -8.62 5.56
C TRP A 58 1.94 -7.64 6.30
N ALA A 59 0.63 -7.87 6.28
CA ALA A 59 -0.32 -7.03 7.02
C ALA A 59 -0.05 -7.08 8.53
N GLY A 60 0.20 -8.27 9.09
CA GLY A 60 0.49 -8.47 10.51
C GLY A 60 1.82 -7.88 10.98
N ALA A 61 2.74 -7.59 10.06
CA ALA A 61 4.00 -6.90 10.39
C ALA A 61 3.81 -5.38 10.60
N ILE A 62 2.68 -4.82 10.14
CA ILE A 62 2.36 -3.41 10.33
C ILE A 62 1.70 -3.23 11.69
N GLY A 63 2.34 -2.45 12.55
CA GLY A 63 1.82 -2.08 13.86
C GLY A 63 1.43 -0.61 13.97
N PRO A 64 0.82 -0.21 15.09
CA PRO A 64 0.52 1.20 15.37
C PRO A 64 1.78 2.07 15.32
N VAL A 65 1.64 3.29 14.80
CA VAL A 65 2.80 4.18 14.64
C VAL A 65 3.29 4.68 16.00
N ARG A 66 4.61 4.75 16.18
CA ARG A 66 5.24 5.21 17.44
C ARG A 66 5.09 6.71 17.68
N GLY A 67 4.85 7.49 16.62
CA GLY A 67 4.74 8.95 16.68
C GLY A 67 6.07 9.64 17.03
N SER A 68 7.20 9.13 16.53
CA SER A 68 8.53 9.74 16.74
C SER A 68 8.65 11.10 16.06
N CYS A 69 8.23 11.20 14.80
CA CYS A 69 8.23 12.45 14.02
C CYS A 69 6.95 13.28 14.22
N LEU A 70 5.83 12.61 14.47
CA LEU A 70 4.51 13.23 14.65
C LEU A 70 3.85 12.68 15.92
N PRO A 71 4.03 13.34 17.09
CA PRO A 71 3.49 12.85 18.35
C PRO A 71 1.97 12.64 18.36
N SER A 72 1.22 13.45 17.60
CA SER A 72 -0.24 13.35 17.46
C SER A 72 -0.73 12.07 16.78
N MET A 73 0.16 11.37 16.06
CA MET A 73 -0.16 10.11 15.39
C MET A 73 0.10 8.89 16.28
N ARG A 74 0.74 9.05 17.44
CA ARG A 74 1.13 7.93 18.31
C ARG A 74 -0.04 7.00 18.62
N GLY A 75 0.17 5.71 18.42
CA GLY A 75 -0.82 4.67 18.71
C GLY A 75 -1.89 4.49 17.63
N ARG A 76 -1.90 5.30 16.55
CA ARG A 76 -2.83 5.10 15.43
C ARG A 76 -2.34 3.98 14.50
N HIS A 77 -3.25 3.13 14.08
CA HIS A 77 -3.03 2.15 13.02
C HIS A 77 -3.50 2.69 11.67
N VAL A 78 -2.88 2.23 10.57
CA VAL A 78 -3.26 2.68 9.22
C VAL A 78 -4.71 2.31 8.88
N LEU A 79 -5.20 1.19 9.41
CA LEU A 79 -6.59 0.76 9.24
C LEU A 79 -7.59 1.68 9.95
N ASP A 80 -7.22 2.29 11.08
CA ASP A 80 -8.09 3.26 11.76
C ASP A 80 -8.33 4.48 10.86
N VAL A 81 -7.26 4.94 10.20
CA VAL A 81 -7.33 6.05 9.24
C VAL A 81 -8.15 5.64 8.01
N ALA A 82 -7.93 4.44 7.48
CA ALA A 82 -8.72 3.94 6.35
C ALA A 82 -10.22 3.87 6.68
N ALA A 83 -10.58 3.42 7.90
CA ALA A 83 -11.96 3.34 8.37
C ALA A 83 -12.62 4.73 8.53
N LEU A 84 -11.86 5.76 8.89
CA LEU A 84 -12.36 7.14 8.96
C LEU A 84 -12.62 7.75 7.57
N LEU A 85 -11.86 7.33 6.57
CA LEU A 85 -11.90 7.91 5.21
C LEU A 85 -12.83 7.14 4.26
N THR A 86 -13.22 5.92 4.62
CA THR A 86 -14.16 5.12 3.83
C THR A 86 -15.59 5.36 4.33
N PRO A 87 -16.57 5.56 3.42
CA PRO A 87 -17.97 5.64 3.82
C PRO A 87 -18.32 4.37 4.58
N GLN A 88 -18.96 4.49 5.74
CA GLN A 88 -19.53 3.32 6.41
C GLN A 88 -20.61 2.76 5.48
N THR A 89 -20.30 1.69 4.76
CA THR A 89 -21.29 0.96 3.98
C THR A 89 -22.29 0.40 4.98
N GLN A 90 -23.41 1.10 5.17
CA GLN A 90 -24.59 0.58 5.85
C GLN A 90 -24.97 -0.71 5.12
N THR A 91 -24.66 -1.84 5.73
CA THR A 91 -25.19 -3.13 5.29
C THR A 91 -26.62 -3.16 5.83
N SER A 92 -27.61 -2.88 4.97
CA SER A 92 -29.01 -3.25 5.21
C SER A 92 -29.22 -4.74 4.95
#